data_AF-D3PDW2-F1
#
_entry.id   AF-D3PDW2-F1
#
_cell.length_a   1.000
_cell.length_b   1.000
_cell.length_c   1.000
_cell.angle_alpha   90.00
_cell.angle_beta   90.00
_cell.angle_gamma   90.00
#
_symmetry.space_group_name_H-M   'P 1'
#
loop_
_entity.id
_entity.type
_entity.pdbx_description
1 polymer ?
#
loop_
_entity_poly.entity_id
_entity_poly.type
_entity_poly.pdbx_seq_one_letter_code
_entity_poly.pdbx_strand_id
1 'polypeptide(L)'
;MKKFLYYTAFFIIVLLLNLYVHFPYQTVADYYLKQTIKTYNLPINYKTIKGNAFKTEITNISIDNLEIKEVIIHHNILNLIKRKIPYFVNDEKIKINGEISKNIINFQINSELEKLSRLFETDTPISGKLTVKGTYNFKNNKLTSTVYISNLNISIQKFNYSFDKITAEIKNNKNRLEIVKINSTGKNKIDLKGYVLINPKKLEFSRLNLKGSLSQNRLKINFRATGTISNPRIRF
;
A
#
# COMPACT_ATOMS: atom_id res chain seq x y z
N MET A 1 19.84 -50.94 -9.40
CA MET A 1 20.00 -49.48 -9.63
C MET A 1 18.69 -48.68 -9.60
N LYS A 2 17.68 -48.95 -10.44
CA LYS A 2 16.44 -48.15 -10.47
C LYS A 2 15.72 -48.05 -9.11
N LYS A 3 15.56 -49.17 -8.40
CA LYS A 3 14.95 -49.22 -7.04
C LYS A 3 15.68 -48.34 -6.03
N PHE A 4 17.01 -48.39 -6.01
CA PHE A 4 17.84 -47.54 -5.15
C PHE A 4 17.60 -46.05 -5.43
N LEU A 5 17.58 -45.65 -6.72
CA LEU A 5 17.30 -44.27 -7.12
C LEU A 5 15.91 -43.80 -6.65
N TYR A 6 14.89 -44.66 -6.74
CA TYR A 6 13.55 -44.36 -6.23
C TYR A 6 13.51 -44.19 -4.71
N TYR A 7 14.18 -45.06 -3.95
CA TYR A 7 14.24 -44.94 -2.49
C TYR A 7 15.01 -43.69 -2.05
N THR A 8 16.13 -43.37 -2.71
CA THR A 8 16.88 -42.14 -2.43
C THR A 8 16.06 -40.89 -2.74
N ALA A 9 15.37 -40.85 -3.89
CA ALA A 9 14.50 -39.73 -4.24
C ALA A 9 13.34 -39.58 -3.25
N PHE A 10 12.71 -40.68 -2.85
CA PHE A 10 11.65 -40.69 -1.85
C PHE A 10 12.15 -40.17 -0.50
N PHE A 11 13.30 -40.65 -0.02
CA PHE A 11 13.91 -40.19 1.23
C PHE A 11 14.19 -38.69 1.20
N ILE A 12 14.76 -38.16 0.11
CA ILE A 12 15.02 -36.73 -0.04
C ILE A 12 13.71 -35.93 0.00
N ILE A 13 12.66 -36.37 -0.69
CA ILE A 13 11.34 -35.70 -0.67
C ILE A 13 10.76 -35.68 0.74
N VAL A 14 10.78 -36.82 1.45
CA VAL A 14 10.27 -36.92 2.82
C VAL A 14 11.08 -36.05 3.78
N LEU A 15 12.41 -36.04 3.65
CA LEU A 15 13.30 -35.19 4.46
C LEU A 15 13.00 -33.70 4.22
N LEU A 16 12.86 -33.28 2.96
CA LEU A 16 12.52 -31.91 2.61
C LEU A 16 11.14 -31.51 3.13
N LEU A 17 10.14 -32.40 3.05
CA LEU A 17 8.82 -32.16 3.62
C LEU A 17 8.87 -32.07 5.16
N ASN A 18 9.66 -32.92 5.82
CA ASN A 18 9.80 -32.90 7.26
C ASN A 18 10.47 -31.61 7.74
N LEU A 19 11.57 -31.20 7.08
CA LEU A 19 12.23 -29.91 7.33
C LEU A 19 11.28 -28.74 7.08
N TYR A 20 10.45 -28.82 6.03
CA TYR A 20 9.46 -27.79 5.73
C TYR A 20 8.39 -27.68 6.83
N VAL A 21 7.85 -28.79 7.31
CA VAL A 21 6.78 -28.77 8.32
C VAL A 21 7.31 -28.32 9.70
N HIS A 22 8.52 -28.74 10.08
CA HIS A 22 9.12 -28.41 11.37
C HIS A 22 9.96 -27.12 11.35
N PHE A 23 9.97 -26.39 10.24
CA PHE A 23 10.69 -25.13 10.15
C PHE A 23 10.10 -24.11 11.15
N PRO A 24 10.93 -23.36 11.90
CA PRO A 24 10.46 -22.41 12.91
C PRO A 24 9.97 -21.09 12.28
N TYR A 25 8.89 -21.15 11.50
CA TYR A 25 8.35 -20.01 10.72
C TYR A 25 8.13 -18.76 11.57
N GLN A 26 7.53 -18.91 12.74
CA GLN A 26 7.25 -17.80 13.65
C GLN A 26 8.52 -17.09 14.10
N THR A 27 9.51 -17.84 14.61
CA THR A 27 10.77 -17.28 15.11
C THR A 27 11.55 -16.57 13.99
N VAL A 28 11.57 -17.16 12.81
CA VAL A 28 12.25 -16.58 11.64
C VAL A 28 11.56 -15.29 11.18
N ALA A 29 10.23 -15.31 11.07
CA ALA A 29 9.46 -14.11 10.71
C ALA A 29 9.64 -12.98 11.74
N ASP A 30 9.58 -13.30 13.03
CA ASP A 30 9.79 -12.34 14.12
C ASP A 30 11.20 -11.72 14.08
N TYR A 31 12.24 -12.54 13.88
CA TYR A 31 13.62 -12.07 13.76
C TYR A 31 13.78 -11.08 12.61
N TYR A 32 13.33 -11.43 11.40
CA TYR A 32 13.47 -10.56 10.24
C TYR A 32 12.62 -9.30 10.33
N LEU A 33 11.42 -9.37 10.92
CA LEU A 33 10.58 -8.20 11.12
C LEU A 33 11.23 -7.23 12.12
N LYS A 34 11.70 -7.70 13.28
CA LYS A 34 12.44 -6.88 14.26
C LYS A 34 13.68 -6.26 13.65
N GLN A 35 14.45 -7.04 12.91
CA GLN A 35 15.66 -6.56 12.25
C GLN A 35 15.33 -5.47 11.22
N THR A 36 14.26 -5.63 10.44
CA THR A 36 13.80 -4.64 9.46
C THR A 36 13.36 -3.36 10.16
N ILE A 37 12.53 -3.46 11.20
CA ILE A 37 12.07 -2.31 12.00
C ILE A 37 13.26 -1.53 12.57
N LYS A 38 14.24 -2.24 13.14
CA LYS A 38 15.47 -1.63 13.70
C LYS A 38 16.35 -1.00 12.62
N THR A 39 16.57 -1.69 11.51
CA THR A 39 17.47 -1.24 10.43
C THR A 39 16.96 0.01 9.75
N TYR A 40 15.65 0.09 9.51
CA TYR A 40 15.01 1.21 8.81
C TYR A 40 14.37 2.23 9.74
N ASN A 41 14.46 2.02 11.06
CA ASN A 41 13.84 2.86 12.09
C ASN A 41 12.37 3.17 11.78
N LEU A 42 11.62 2.11 11.47
CA LEU A 42 10.20 2.20 11.13
C LEU A 42 9.38 2.29 12.43
N PRO A 43 8.41 3.21 12.55
CA PRO A 43 7.56 3.34 13.73
C PRO A 43 6.47 2.26 13.74
N ILE A 44 6.86 0.98 13.70
CA ILE A 44 5.94 -0.16 13.63
C ILE A 44 5.98 -0.92 14.94
N ASN A 45 4.83 -1.05 15.58
CA ASN A 45 4.59 -1.95 16.70
C ASN A 45 3.68 -3.09 16.24
N TYR A 46 3.84 -4.30 16.80
CA TYR A 46 2.94 -5.43 16.55
C TYR A 46 2.80 -6.29 17.81
N LYS A 47 1.66 -6.96 17.97
CA LYS A 47 1.38 -7.72 19.20
C LYS A 47 1.77 -9.18 19.09
N THR A 48 1.37 -9.85 18.00
CA THR A 48 1.64 -11.29 17.83
C THR A 48 2.00 -11.64 16.41
N ILE A 49 2.84 -12.67 16.27
CA ILE A 49 3.16 -13.34 15.01
C ILE A 49 2.84 -14.82 15.20
N LYS A 50 2.05 -15.39 14.29
CA LYS A 50 1.75 -16.82 14.22
C LYS A 50 2.16 -17.34 12.86
N GLY A 51 3.14 -18.24 12.81
CA GLY A 51 3.64 -18.83 11.57
C GLY A 51 3.46 -20.35 11.59
N ASN A 52 2.95 -20.91 10.50
CA ASN A 52 2.94 -22.35 10.25
C ASN A 52 3.48 -22.63 8.84
N ALA A 53 3.40 -23.86 8.35
CA ALA A 53 3.93 -24.25 7.04
C ALA A 53 3.21 -23.61 5.83
N PHE A 54 2.09 -22.91 6.00
CA PHE A 54 1.29 -22.37 4.89
C PHE A 54 1.08 -20.86 4.92
N LYS A 55 1.15 -20.27 6.12
CA LYS A 55 0.94 -18.85 6.31
C LYS A 55 1.64 -18.32 7.55
N THR A 56 1.98 -17.04 7.49
CA THR A 56 2.39 -16.24 8.63
C THR A 56 1.41 -15.10 8.81
N GLU A 57 0.80 -15.01 9.98
CA GLU A 57 -0.14 -13.98 10.39
C GLU A 57 0.54 -13.05 11.39
N ILE A 58 0.45 -11.75 11.13
CA ILE A 58 0.95 -10.69 12.01
C ILE A 58 -0.26 -9.84 12.40
N THR A 59 -0.53 -9.71 13.68
CA THR A 59 -1.75 -9.04 14.17
C THR A 59 -1.45 -7.81 15.02
N ASN A 60 -2.43 -6.90 15.03
CA ASN A 60 -2.43 -5.62 15.74
C ASN A 60 -1.16 -4.81 15.43
N ILE A 61 -0.94 -4.57 14.14
CA ILE A 61 0.17 -3.75 13.68
C ILE A 61 -0.23 -2.29 13.83
N SER A 62 0.51 -1.53 14.62
CA SER A 62 0.35 -0.08 14.75
C SER A 62 1.51 0.61 14.03
N ILE A 63 1.16 1.54 13.15
CA ILE A 63 2.09 2.42 12.43
C ILE A 63 1.64 3.86 12.69
N ASP A 64 2.33 4.58 13.57
CA ASP A 64 1.85 5.88 14.08
C ASP A 64 0.37 5.75 14.56
N ASN A 65 -0.55 6.56 14.03
CA ASN A 65 -1.99 6.53 14.37
C ASN A 65 -2.82 5.50 13.56
N LEU A 66 -2.17 4.68 12.73
CA LEU A 66 -2.82 3.68 11.90
C LEU A 66 -2.69 2.29 12.52
N GLU A 67 -3.82 1.74 12.95
CA GLU A 67 -3.92 0.34 13.40
C GLU A 67 -4.40 -0.54 12.24
N ILE A 68 -3.66 -1.61 11.98
CA ILE A 68 -3.98 -2.66 11.01
C ILE A 68 -4.25 -3.94 11.82
N LYS A 69 -5.46 -4.48 11.68
CA LYS A 69 -5.86 -5.71 12.38
C LYS A 69 -4.94 -6.89 12.05
N GLU A 70 -4.71 -7.15 10.76
CA GLU A 70 -4.03 -8.37 10.33
C GLU A 70 -3.30 -8.20 8.99
N VAL A 71 -2.09 -8.76 8.94
CA VAL A 71 -1.32 -9.03 7.72
C VAL A 71 -1.05 -10.52 7.60
N ILE A 72 -1.49 -11.11 6.49
CA ILE A 72 -1.32 -12.53 6.17
C ILE A 72 -0.33 -12.66 5.03
N ILE A 73 0.74 -13.42 5.25
CA ILE A 73 1.73 -13.77 4.23
C ILE A 73 1.55 -15.26 3.94
N HIS A 74 1.21 -15.61 2.70
CA HIS A 74 1.07 -17.00 2.30
C HIS A 74 2.37 -17.53 1.73
N HIS A 75 2.86 -18.61 2.31
CA HIS A 75 4.02 -19.32 1.81
C HIS A 75 3.65 -20.78 1.61
N ASN A 76 4.00 -21.33 0.46
CA ASN A 76 3.93 -22.75 0.19
C ASN A 76 5.19 -23.15 -0.59
N ILE A 77 5.49 -24.44 -0.67
CA ILE A 77 6.69 -24.94 -1.38
C ILE A 77 6.72 -24.44 -2.83
N LEU A 78 5.57 -24.42 -3.52
CA LEU A 78 5.46 -23.93 -4.90
C LEU A 78 5.77 -22.43 -5.01
N ASN A 79 5.32 -21.62 -4.04
CA ASN A 79 5.55 -20.19 -3.93
C ASN A 79 7.03 -19.89 -3.67
N LEU A 80 7.70 -20.70 -2.84
CA LEU A 80 9.14 -20.60 -2.60
C LEU A 80 9.95 -20.92 -3.86
N ILE A 81 9.60 -22.02 -4.55
CA ILE A 81 10.24 -22.42 -5.82
C ILE A 81 10.03 -21.33 -6.89
N LYS A 82 8.80 -20.84 -7.05
CA LYS A 82 8.45 -19.77 -7.99
C LYS A 82 8.97 -18.39 -7.53
N ARG A 83 9.45 -18.27 -6.29
CA ARG A 83 9.85 -17.01 -5.63
C ARG A 83 8.76 -15.94 -5.70
N LYS A 84 7.52 -16.36 -5.45
CA LYS A 84 6.30 -15.53 -5.49
C LYS A 84 5.55 -15.71 -4.18
N ILE A 85 5.51 -14.67 -3.36
CA ILE A 85 4.91 -14.72 -2.03
C ILE A 85 3.72 -13.75 -2.02
N PRO A 86 2.48 -14.26 -2.08
CA PRO A 86 1.30 -13.42 -1.94
C PRO A 86 1.12 -12.96 -0.48
N TYR A 87 0.69 -11.72 -0.32
CA TYR A 87 0.37 -11.14 0.97
C TYR A 87 -0.97 -10.40 0.92
N PHE A 88 -1.64 -10.37 2.06
CA PHE A 88 -2.95 -9.75 2.23
C PHE A 88 -2.95 -8.93 3.51
N VAL A 89 -3.54 -7.75 3.45
CA VAL A 89 -3.83 -6.90 4.61
C VAL A 89 -5.34 -6.74 4.64
N ASN A 90 -5.97 -7.20 5.71
CA ASN A 90 -7.41 -7.16 5.85
C ASN A 90 -7.79 -6.25 7.03
N ASP A 91 -8.08 -5.00 6.71
CA ASP A 91 -8.61 -4.03 7.65
C ASP A 91 -9.95 -3.46 7.14
N GLU A 92 -10.79 -2.97 8.06
CA GLU A 92 -12.07 -2.35 7.71
C GLU A 92 -11.91 -1.09 6.86
N LYS A 93 -10.83 -0.35 7.10
CA LYS A 93 -10.51 0.90 6.42
C LYS A 93 -9.75 0.65 5.12
N ILE A 94 -8.84 -0.34 5.10
CA ILE A 94 -7.93 -0.58 3.98
C ILE A 94 -7.79 -2.09 3.72
N LYS A 95 -8.01 -2.50 2.47
CA LYS A 95 -7.70 -3.86 1.99
C LYS A 95 -6.55 -3.82 1.02
N ILE A 96 -5.49 -4.57 1.29
CA ILE A 96 -4.31 -4.64 0.42
C ILE A 96 -4.10 -6.08 -0.02
N ASN A 97 -4.01 -6.30 -1.32
CA ASN A 97 -3.61 -7.58 -1.90
C ASN A 97 -2.33 -7.37 -2.68
N GLY A 98 -1.34 -8.26 -2.55
CA GLY A 98 -0.12 -8.12 -3.32
C GLY A 98 0.66 -9.42 -3.47
N GLU A 99 1.71 -9.33 -4.29
CA GLU A 99 2.65 -10.42 -4.54
C GLU A 99 4.07 -9.85 -4.51
N ILE A 100 4.94 -10.47 -3.73
CA ILE A 100 6.38 -10.20 -3.72
C ILE A 100 7.04 -11.22 -4.64
N SER A 101 7.76 -10.75 -5.66
CA SER A 101 8.51 -11.58 -6.59
C SER A 101 9.93 -11.05 -6.82
N LYS A 102 10.94 -11.80 -6.35
CA LYS A 102 12.36 -11.39 -6.38
C LYS A 102 12.57 -9.98 -5.80
N ASN A 103 12.69 -8.97 -6.67
CA ASN A 103 12.95 -7.57 -6.33
C ASN A 103 11.73 -6.67 -6.59
N ILE A 104 10.55 -7.24 -6.82
CA ILE A 104 9.35 -6.51 -7.22
C ILE A 104 8.22 -6.82 -6.24
N ILE A 105 7.56 -5.80 -5.72
CA ILE A 105 6.25 -5.91 -5.06
C ILE A 105 5.19 -5.41 -6.03
N ASN A 106 4.21 -6.25 -6.34
CA ASN A 106 2.96 -5.81 -6.94
C ASN A 106 1.91 -5.67 -5.84
N PHE A 107 1.15 -4.59 -5.85
CA PHE A 107 0.12 -4.34 -4.84
C PHE A 107 -1.13 -3.71 -5.44
N GLN A 108 -2.26 -4.03 -4.83
CA GLN A 108 -3.54 -3.38 -5.03
C GLN A 108 -4.12 -3.03 -3.67
N ILE A 109 -4.36 -1.74 -3.45
CA ILE A 109 -5.03 -1.19 -2.27
C ILE A 109 -6.45 -0.84 -2.68
N ASN A 110 -7.44 -1.29 -1.91
CA ASN A 110 -8.83 -0.89 -2.06
C ASN A 110 -9.31 -0.27 -0.75
N SER A 111 -9.99 0.86 -0.84
CA SER A 111 -10.50 1.57 0.33
C SER A 111 -11.70 2.44 -0.04
N GLU A 112 -12.48 2.82 0.97
CA GLU A 112 -13.56 3.80 0.89
C GLU A 112 -13.03 5.13 1.44
N LEU A 113 -13.18 6.21 0.69
CA LEU A 113 -12.61 7.52 1.04
C LEU A 113 -13.21 8.07 2.34
N GLU A 114 -14.47 7.74 2.64
CA GLU A 114 -15.16 8.09 3.88
C GLU A 114 -14.47 7.47 5.10
N LYS A 115 -13.87 6.28 4.94
CA LYS A 115 -13.15 5.59 6.03
C LYS A 115 -11.73 6.13 6.18
N LEU A 116 -11.10 6.56 5.07
CA LEU A 116 -9.78 7.17 5.09
C LEU A 116 -9.81 8.60 5.65
N SER A 117 -10.83 9.40 5.35
CA SER A 117 -10.93 10.78 5.85
C SER A 117 -10.95 10.86 7.37
N ARG A 118 -11.56 9.87 8.03
CA ARG A 118 -11.55 9.72 9.49
C ARG A 118 -10.15 9.51 10.08
N LEU A 119 -9.17 9.03 9.31
CA LEU A 119 -7.78 8.90 9.76
C LEU A 119 -7.04 10.23 9.79
N PHE A 120 -7.53 11.22 9.03
CA PHE A 120 -6.88 12.52 8.87
C PHE A 120 -7.67 13.66 9.53
N GLU A 121 -8.69 13.33 10.34
CA GLU A 121 -9.53 14.29 11.08
C GLU A 121 -10.05 15.44 10.21
N THR A 122 -10.37 15.16 8.94
CA THR A 122 -10.83 16.19 8.02
C THR A 122 -12.34 16.38 8.14
N ASP A 123 -12.79 17.59 8.45
CA ASP A 123 -14.20 17.98 8.51
C ASP A 123 -14.90 17.96 7.14
N THR A 124 -14.15 17.78 6.06
CA THR A 124 -14.68 17.81 4.70
C THR A 124 -15.37 16.48 4.37
N PRO A 125 -16.69 16.47 4.10
CA PRO A 125 -17.37 15.26 3.67
C PRO A 125 -16.82 14.84 2.30
N ILE A 126 -16.12 13.71 2.28
CA ILE A 126 -15.56 13.08 1.08
C ILE A 126 -16.08 11.66 0.99
N SER A 127 -16.56 11.29 -0.18
CA SER A 127 -17.08 9.95 -0.47
C SER A 127 -16.57 9.42 -1.79
N GLY A 128 -16.44 8.10 -1.90
CA GLY A 128 -16.00 7.45 -3.13
C GLY A 128 -15.12 6.22 -2.89
N LYS A 129 -14.91 5.45 -3.96
CA LYS A 129 -14.09 4.22 -3.91
C LYS A 129 -12.69 4.48 -4.43
N LEU A 130 -11.68 4.20 -3.63
CA LEU A 130 -10.27 4.30 -3.97
C LEU A 130 -9.70 2.91 -4.30
N THR A 131 -9.13 2.77 -5.49
CA THR A 131 -8.27 1.63 -5.85
C THR A 131 -6.90 2.15 -6.28
N VAL A 132 -5.84 1.72 -5.60
CA VAL A 132 -4.46 2.00 -6.01
C VAL A 132 -3.84 0.70 -6.49
N LYS A 133 -3.35 0.65 -7.72
CA LYS A 133 -2.55 -0.46 -8.24
C LYS A 133 -1.12 0.01 -8.44
N GLY A 134 -0.13 -0.75 -7.98
CA GLY A 134 1.25 -0.33 -8.12
C GLY A 134 2.25 -1.46 -8.14
N THR A 135 3.44 -1.10 -8.61
CA THR A 135 4.61 -1.95 -8.68
C THR A 135 5.79 -1.20 -8.07
N TYR A 136 6.43 -1.77 -7.05
CA TYR A 136 7.61 -1.25 -6.40
C TYR A 136 8.80 -2.16 -6.66
N ASN A 137 9.92 -1.61 -7.13
CA ASN A 137 11.15 -2.35 -7.39
C ASN A 137 12.24 -1.97 -6.37
N PHE A 138 12.64 -2.93 -5.55
CA PHE A 138 13.63 -2.76 -4.50
C PHE A 138 15.03 -2.45 -5.02
N LYS A 139 15.42 -3.00 -6.19
CA LYS A 139 16.79 -2.86 -6.72
C LYS A 139 17.11 -1.42 -7.11
N ASN A 140 16.12 -0.70 -7.63
CA ASN A 140 16.28 0.67 -8.10
C ASN A 140 15.47 1.69 -7.30
N ASN A 141 14.78 1.25 -6.24
CA ASN A 141 13.90 2.08 -5.40
C ASN A 141 12.91 2.90 -6.25
N LYS A 142 12.24 2.24 -7.19
CA LYS A 142 11.24 2.85 -8.07
C LYS A 142 9.85 2.30 -7.82
N LEU A 143 8.90 3.21 -7.62
CA LEU A 143 7.47 2.95 -7.55
C LEU A 143 6.80 3.49 -8.81
N THR A 144 5.93 2.69 -9.40
CA THR A 144 4.94 3.14 -10.38
C THR A 144 3.57 2.70 -9.91
N SER A 145 2.64 3.64 -9.76
CA SER A 145 1.28 3.32 -9.32
C SER A 145 0.24 4.13 -10.07
N THR A 146 -0.90 3.50 -10.31
CA THR A 146 -2.10 4.15 -10.84
C THR A 146 -3.16 4.17 -9.77
N VAL A 147 -3.63 5.36 -9.46
CA VAL A 147 -4.73 5.63 -8.53
C VAL A 147 -6.00 5.77 -9.34
N TYR A 148 -7.04 5.04 -8.95
CA TYR A 148 -8.39 5.12 -9.49
C TYR A 148 -9.32 5.55 -8.36
N ILE A 149 -10.09 6.60 -8.60
CA ILE A 149 -11.16 7.01 -7.70
C ILE A 149 -12.45 6.98 -8.50
N SER A 150 -13.46 6.26 -8.00
CA SER A 150 -14.78 6.17 -8.63
C SER A 150 -15.83 6.84 -7.76
N ASN A 151 -16.74 7.58 -8.41
CA ASN A 151 -17.84 8.31 -7.78
C ASN A 151 -17.39 9.22 -6.64
N LEU A 152 -16.34 10.02 -6.88
CA LEU A 152 -15.84 10.98 -5.89
C LEU A 152 -16.86 12.10 -5.72
N ASN A 153 -17.35 12.31 -4.50
CA ASN A 153 -18.03 13.55 -4.14
C ASN A 153 -17.26 14.25 -3.03
N ILE A 154 -17.00 15.54 -3.22
CA ILE A 154 -16.32 16.40 -2.25
C ILE A 154 -17.00 17.76 -2.20
N SER A 155 -17.30 18.22 -0.99
CA SER A 155 -17.82 19.56 -0.75
C SER A 155 -16.68 20.48 -0.37
N ILE A 156 -16.43 21.51 -1.17
CA ILE A 156 -15.38 22.50 -0.92
C ILE A 156 -16.07 23.86 -0.80
N GLN A 157 -15.98 24.48 0.37
CA GLN A 157 -16.70 25.74 0.68
C GLN A 157 -18.22 25.59 0.44
N LYS A 158 -18.79 26.36 -0.49
CA LYS A 158 -20.21 26.31 -0.89
C LYS A 158 -20.47 25.48 -2.14
N PHE A 159 -19.44 24.82 -2.71
CA PHE A 159 -19.54 24.07 -3.97
C PHE A 159 -19.41 22.57 -3.74
N ASN A 160 -20.23 21.81 -4.46
CA ASN A 160 -20.19 20.35 -4.47
C ASN A 160 -19.60 19.87 -5.80
N TYR A 161 -18.43 19.22 -5.73
CA TYR A 161 -17.77 18.62 -6.87
C TYR A 161 -18.02 17.11 -6.86
N SER A 162 -18.49 16.62 -8.00
CA SER A 162 -18.78 15.22 -8.27
C SER A 162 -18.02 14.74 -9.51
N PHE A 163 -17.31 13.62 -9.39
CA PHE A 163 -16.53 13.00 -10.46
C PHE A 163 -16.91 11.53 -10.60
N ASP A 164 -17.18 11.09 -11.82
CA ASP A 164 -17.52 9.68 -12.08
C ASP A 164 -16.27 8.81 -11.91
N LYS A 165 -15.15 9.27 -12.48
CA LYS A 165 -13.86 8.58 -12.40
C LYS A 165 -12.71 9.58 -12.45
N ILE A 166 -11.75 9.40 -11.55
CA ILE A 166 -10.43 10.04 -11.60
C ILE A 166 -9.39 8.93 -11.74
N THR A 167 -8.43 9.13 -12.63
CA THR A 167 -7.27 8.24 -12.78
C THR A 167 -6.01 9.09 -12.71
N ALA A 168 -5.11 8.77 -11.79
CA ALA A 168 -3.83 9.46 -11.63
C ALA A 168 -2.66 8.48 -11.69
N GLU A 169 -1.65 8.82 -12.48
CA GLU A 169 -0.37 8.11 -12.53
C GLU A 169 0.62 8.77 -11.59
N ILE A 170 1.17 7.98 -10.67
CA ILE A 170 2.14 8.40 -9.67
C ILE A 170 3.42 7.61 -9.87
N LYS A 171 4.56 8.31 -9.83
CA LYS A 171 5.88 7.69 -9.80
C LYS A 171 6.64 8.15 -8.56
N ASN A 172 7.46 7.29 -7.96
CA ASN A 172 8.47 7.77 -7.02
C ASN A 172 9.82 7.99 -7.71
N ASN A 173 10.56 8.93 -7.14
CA ASN A 173 12.00 9.02 -7.25
C ASN A 173 12.54 9.22 -5.83
N LYS A 174 13.13 8.16 -5.25
CA LYS A 174 13.54 8.12 -3.84
C LYS A 174 12.37 8.43 -2.90
N ASN A 175 12.38 9.56 -2.20
CA ASN A 175 11.33 9.97 -1.27
C ASN A 175 10.29 10.90 -1.90
N ARG A 176 10.38 11.22 -3.19
CA ARG A 176 9.43 12.11 -3.88
C ARG A 176 8.42 11.29 -4.68
N LEU A 177 7.15 11.32 -4.29
CA LEU A 177 6.02 10.83 -5.08
C LEU A 177 5.52 11.97 -5.97
N GLU A 178 5.49 11.77 -7.27
CA GLU A 178 5.11 12.79 -8.25
C GLU A 178 3.88 12.34 -9.04
N ILE A 179 2.93 13.27 -9.20
CA ILE A 179 1.77 13.09 -10.06
C ILE A 179 2.21 13.39 -11.48
N VAL A 180 2.27 12.36 -12.32
CA VAL A 180 2.73 12.44 -13.72
C VAL A 180 1.58 12.84 -14.62
N LYS A 181 0.41 12.26 -14.38
CA LYS A 181 -0.78 12.44 -15.21
C LYS A 181 -2.02 12.31 -14.36
N ILE A 182 -3.02 13.12 -14.63
CA ILE A 182 -4.36 12.98 -14.05
C ILE A 182 -5.40 13.13 -15.15
N ASN A 183 -6.39 12.25 -15.13
CA ASN A 183 -7.53 12.26 -16.02
C ASN A 183 -8.80 12.20 -15.17
N SER A 184 -9.83 12.94 -15.57
CA SER A 184 -11.13 12.94 -14.90
C SER A 184 -12.30 12.89 -15.89
N THR A 185 -13.34 12.14 -15.54
CA THR A 185 -14.60 12.03 -16.29
C THR A 185 -15.78 12.43 -15.42
N GLY A 186 -16.88 12.83 -16.07
CA GLY A 186 -18.08 13.34 -15.42
C GLY A 186 -18.27 14.85 -15.60
N LYS A 187 -19.21 15.41 -14.81
CA LYS A 187 -19.61 16.82 -14.87
C LYS A 187 -18.50 17.79 -14.45
N ASN A 188 -17.61 17.34 -13.57
CA ASN A 188 -16.47 18.14 -13.10
C ASN A 188 -15.17 17.60 -13.67
N LYS A 189 -14.21 18.51 -13.86
CA LYS A 189 -12.84 18.15 -14.26
C LYS A 189 -11.86 18.64 -13.19
N ILE A 190 -10.82 17.84 -13.01
CA ILE A 190 -9.68 18.16 -12.14
C ILE A 190 -8.40 18.01 -12.97
N ASP A 191 -7.56 19.02 -12.86
CA ASP A 191 -6.14 18.98 -13.24
C ASP A 191 -5.32 19.20 -11.97
N LEU A 192 -4.24 18.44 -11.82
CA LEU A 192 -3.41 18.40 -10.63
C LEU A 192 -2.01 17.96 -11.02
N LYS A 193 -1.02 18.75 -10.60
CA LYS A 193 0.40 18.43 -10.74
C LYS A 193 1.14 18.79 -9.47
N GLY A 194 2.22 18.08 -9.21
CA GLY A 194 3.06 18.32 -8.05
C GLY A 194 3.55 17.04 -7.44
N TYR A 195 4.00 17.14 -6.18
CA TYR A 195 4.64 16.03 -5.51
C TYR A 195 4.35 16.01 -4.01
N VAL A 196 4.61 14.84 -3.43
CA VAL A 196 4.66 14.60 -1.99
C VAL A 196 6.05 14.07 -1.65
N LEU A 197 6.76 14.76 -0.74
CA LEU A 197 7.99 14.30 -0.14
C LEU A 197 7.66 13.47 1.10
N ILE A 198 7.90 12.17 0.99
CA ILE A 198 7.65 11.20 2.05
C ILE A 198 8.75 11.29 3.10
N ASN A 199 8.34 11.45 4.36
CA ASN A 199 9.22 11.26 5.50
C ASN A 199 9.00 9.84 6.06
N PRO A 200 9.88 8.87 5.78
CA PRO A 200 9.67 7.47 6.16
C PRO A 200 9.72 7.25 7.68
N LYS A 201 10.29 8.19 8.45
CA LYS A 201 10.37 8.09 9.91
C LYS A 201 9.10 8.58 10.60
N LYS A 202 8.38 9.52 9.99
CA LYS A 202 7.16 10.11 10.52
C LYS A 202 6.26 10.52 9.36
N LEU A 203 5.29 9.68 9.02
CA LEU A 203 4.51 9.84 7.79
C LEU A 203 3.68 11.13 7.81
N GLU A 204 3.19 11.54 8.98
CA GLU A 204 2.45 12.77 9.21
C GLU A 204 3.20 14.05 8.77
N PHE A 205 4.54 14.08 8.89
CA PHE A 205 5.38 15.22 8.50
C PHE A 205 5.80 15.19 7.03
N SER A 206 5.32 14.22 6.26
CA SER A 206 5.50 14.22 4.80
C SER A 206 4.93 15.51 4.22
N ARG A 207 5.64 16.12 3.28
CA ARG A 207 5.29 17.44 2.74
C ARG A 207 4.65 17.33 1.37
N LEU A 208 3.55 18.01 1.15
CA LEU A 208 2.90 18.09 -0.15
C LEU A 208 3.11 19.46 -0.78
N ASN A 209 3.21 19.48 -2.11
CA ASN A 209 3.22 20.69 -2.93
C ASN A 209 2.50 20.36 -4.23
N LEU A 210 1.20 20.64 -4.24
CA LEU A 210 0.28 20.35 -5.33
C LEU A 210 -0.31 21.66 -5.84
N LYS A 211 -0.42 21.78 -7.15
CA LYS A 211 -1.13 22.87 -7.83
C LYS A 211 -2.08 22.26 -8.85
N GLY A 212 -3.26 22.84 -8.95
CA GLY A 212 -4.29 22.28 -9.81
C GLY A 212 -5.39 23.27 -10.11
N SER A 213 -6.41 22.76 -10.76
CA SER A 213 -7.66 23.46 -10.99
C SER A 213 -8.83 22.50 -10.97
N LEU A 214 -9.94 22.92 -10.37
CA LEU A 214 -11.23 22.29 -10.46
C LEU A 214 -12.09 23.10 -11.44
N SER A 215 -12.80 22.43 -12.34
CA SER A 215 -13.77 23.10 -13.19
C SER A 215 -15.13 22.41 -13.14
N GLN A 216 -16.16 23.23 -13.00
CA GLN A 216 -17.57 22.86 -13.07
C GLN A 216 -18.23 23.77 -14.11
N ASN A 217 -18.73 23.20 -15.20
CA ASN A 217 -19.25 23.96 -16.34
C ASN A 217 -18.23 24.99 -16.85
N ARG A 218 -18.56 26.29 -16.85
CA ARG A 218 -17.68 27.40 -17.26
C ARG A 218 -16.83 27.99 -16.13
N LEU A 219 -17.05 27.57 -14.88
CA LEU A 219 -16.31 28.07 -13.73
C LEU A 219 -15.06 27.21 -13.50
N LYS A 220 -13.91 27.87 -13.43
CA LYS A 220 -12.62 27.24 -13.12
C LYS A 220 -12.05 27.88 -11.86
N ILE A 221 -11.77 27.07 -10.86
CA ILE A 221 -11.13 27.47 -9.61
C ILE A 221 -9.74 26.87 -9.60
N ASN A 222 -8.72 27.71 -9.58
CA ASN A 222 -7.36 27.25 -9.38
C ASN A 222 -7.14 26.98 -7.90
N PHE A 223 -6.23 26.09 -7.56
CA PHE A 223 -5.86 25.89 -6.17
C PHE A 223 -4.40 25.45 -6.03
N ARG A 224 -3.88 25.68 -4.83
CA ARG A 224 -2.58 25.19 -4.41
C ARG A 224 -2.69 24.60 -3.01
N ALA A 225 -2.31 23.34 -2.88
CA ALA A 225 -2.18 22.66 -1.60
C ALA A 225 -0.69 22.56 -1.25
N THR A 226 -0.31 23.04 -0.06
CA THR A 226 1.06 22.96 0.46
C THR A 226 1.06 22.68 1.95
N GLY A 227 2.16 22.17 2.51
CA GLY A 227 2.26 21.90 3.95
C GLY A 227 2.53 20.43 4.25
N THR A 228 2.17 19.97 5.44
CA THR A 228 2.25 18.55 5.80
C THR A 228 0.99 17.80 5.36
N ILE A 229 1.08 16.48 5.16
CA ILE A 229 -0.09 15.66 4.83
C ILE A 229 -1.13 15.71 5.95
N SER A 230 -0.69 15.78 7.22
CA SER A 230 -1.59 15.92 8.37
C SER A 230 -2.26 17.29 8.47
N ASN A 231 -1.67 18.35 7.89
CA ASN A 231 -2.21 19.70 7.96
C ASN A 231 -1.95 20.46 6.64
N PRO A 232 -2.67 20.10 5.56
CA PRO A 232 -2.53 20.77 4.28
C PRO A 232 -3.12 22.18 4.32
N ARG A 233 -2.35 23.18 3.89
CA ARG A 233 -2.85 24.52 3.59
C ARG A 233 -3.30 24.58 2.14
N ILE A 234 -4.58 24.81 1.92
CA ILE A 234 -5.18 24.95 0.58
C ILE A 234 -5.50 26.43 0.34
N ARG A 235 -5.01 26.96 -0.78
CA ARG A 235 -5.31 28.31 -1.29
C ARG A 235 -6.04 28.18 -2.62
N PHE A 236 -7.10 28.96 -2.81
CA PHE A 236 -7.89 29.03 -4.05
C PHE A 236 -7.58 30.34 -4.79
#